data_AF-A0A831SLQ4-F1
#
_entry.id   AF-A0A831SLQ4-F1
#
_cell.length_a   1.000
_cell.length_b   1.000
_cell.length_c   1.000
_cell.angle_alpha   90.00
_cell.angle_beta   90.00
_cell.angle_gamma   90.00
#
_symmetry.space_group_name_H-M   'P 1'
#
loop_
_entity.id
_entity.type
_entity.pdbx_description
1 polymer ?
#
loop_
_entity_poly.entity_id
_entity_poly.type
_entity_poly.pdbx_seq_one_letter_code
_entity_poly.pdbx_strand_id
1 'polypeptide(L)'
;MNKMVNEIQVKSILNKHKKRDDWFLDDYSLNPYSGCSFNCIYCYIRGSKYGENMEKTLSVKVNAPELLERQLSRRARKEEYGIIALSSATEPYMPIEEKLKLTRKLLEIILKYKFPVEIATKSKLVLRDLDLLKEIDEKAILPDDLKSKLKHGTIISFSISTLDEKLAKILEPGAPKPIERLETMQKCKEKSFFTGVSFIPV
;
A
#
# COMPACT_ATOMS: atom_id res chain seq x y z
N MET A 1 9.90 -14.52 -21.18
CA MET A 1 9.54 -13.25 -20.51
C MET A 1 8.06 -13.00 -20.73
N ASN A 2 7.24 -13.04 -19.67
CA ASN A 2 5.79 -12.92 -19.78
C ASN A 2 5.41 -11.51 -20.24
N LYS A 3 4.72 -11.43 -21.38
CA LYS A 3 4.21 -10.24 -22.10
C LYS A 3 3.15 -9.41 -21.33
N MET A 4 3.05 -9.54 -20.00
CA MET A 4 1.89 -9.02 -19.24
C MET A 4 2.16 -7.76 -18.41
N VAL A 5 3.41 -7.32 -18.27
CA VAL A 5 3.73 -6.16 -17.42
C VAL A 5 4.66 -5.20 -18.14
N ASN A 6 4.23 -3.94 -18.22
CA ASN A 6 4.99 -2.88 -18.89
C ASN A 6 5.92 -2.20 -17.88
N GLU A 7 7.22 -2.20 -18.15
CA GLU A 7 8.17 -1.40 -17.37
C GLU A 7 8.14 0.04 -17.87
N ILE A 8 7.96 0.99 -16.94
CA ILE A 8 7.91 2.42 -17.24
C ILE A 8 8.83 3.20 -16.30
N GLN A 9 9.26 4.37 -16.76
CA GLN A 9 9.97 5.34 -15.93
C GLN A 9 9.10 6.57 -15.69
N VAL A 10 9.21 7.15 -14.50
CA VAL A 10 8.49 8.38 -14.12
C VAL A 10 9.46 9.46 -13.63
N LYS A 11 8.97 10.70 -13.48
CA LYS A 11 9.79 11.84 -12.99
C LYS A 11 9.73 12.02 -11.47
N SER A 12 8.68 11.51 -10.84
CA SER A 12 8.40 11.59 -9.40
C SER A 12 7.64 10.33 -8.97
N ILE A 13 7.88 9.86 -7.74
CA ILE A 13 7.16 8.72 -7.18
C ILE A 13 6.40 9.05 -5.89
N LEU A 14 6.88 10.04 -5.13
CA LEU A 14 6.27 10.52 -3.89
C LEU A 14 5.47 11.80 -4.14
N ASN A 15 4.17 11.79 -3.86
CA ASN A 15 3.31 12.97 -3.95
C ASN A 15 2.91 13.44 -2.56
N LYS A 16 2.99 14.75 -2.29
CA LYS A 16 2.54 15.36 -1.03
C LYS A 16 1.09 15.83 -1.18
N HIS A 17 0.24 15.49 -0.22
CA HIS A 17 -1.13 15.99 -0.17
C HIS A 17 -1.19 17.45 0.30
N LYS A 18 -2.25 18.17 -0.10
CA LYS A 18 -2.46 19.56 0.37
C LYS A 18 -2.83 19.60 1.85
N LYS A 19 -3.51 18.56 2.32
CA LYS A 19 -3.91 18.30 3.70
C LYS A 19 -3.79 16.79 3.94
N ARG A 20 -3.56 16.38 5.18
CA ARG A 20 -3.62 14.96 5.56
C ARG A 20 -5.00 14.40 5.26
N ASP A 21 -5.06 13.17 4.77
CA ASP A 21 -6.33 12.47 4.58
C ASP A 21 -6.96 12.12 5.93
N ASP A 22 -8.25 12.45 6.10
CA ASP A 22 -8.93 12.24 7.39
C ASP A 22 -9.30 10.77 7.65
N TRP A 23 -9.36 9.93 6.60
CA TRP A 23 -9.74 8.53 6.70
C TRP A 23 -8.53 7.62 6.81
N PHE A 24 -7.48 7.88 6.03
CA PHE A 24 -6.28 7.04 5.91
C PHE A 24 -5.05 7.65 6.60
N LEU A 25 -5.17 8.88 7.14
CA LEU A 25 -4.13 9.59 7.88
C LEU A 25 -2.84 9.86 7.11
N ASP A 26 -2.83 9.71 5.78
CA ASP A 26 -1.64 9.89 4.98
C ASP A 26 -1.39 11.36 4.56
N ASP A 27 -0.12 11.74 4.60
CA ASP A 27 0.40 13.03 4.13
C ASP A 27 1.00 12.91 2.73
N TYR A 28 1.40 11.68 2.37
CA TYR A 28 2.05 11.36 1.11
C TYR A 28 1.48 10.09 0.49
N SER A 29 1.36 10.07 -0.83
CA SER A 29 1.05 8.87 -1.60
C SER A 29 2.24 8.40 -2.42
N LEU A 30 2.48 7.09 -2.39
CA LEU A 30 3.58 6.42 -3.08
C LEU A 30 3.02 5.26 -3.90
N ASN A 31 2.93 5.40 -5.22
CA ASN A 31 2.33 4.38 -6.09
C ASN A 31 3.38 3.79 -7.05
N PRO A 32 4.01 2.65 -6.74
CA PRO A 32 5.03 2.02 -7.60
C PRO A 32 4.46 1.29 -8.82
N TYR A 33 3.17 0.98 -8.78
CA TYR A 33 2.45 0.33 -9.87
C TYR A 33 1.48 1.30 -10.54
N SER A 34 1.03 0.92 -11.74
CA SER A 34 -0.13 1.49 -12.42
C SER A 34 -1.01 0.33 -12.86
N GLY A 35 -2.30 0.38 -12.51
CA GLY A 35 -3.19 -0.77 -12.63
C GLY A 35 -3.06 -1.73 -11.46
N CYS A 36 -4.04 -2.64 -11.34
CA CYS A 36 -4.10 -3.62 -10.26
C CYS A 36 -4.66 -4.96 -10.77
N SER A 37 -3.94 -6.05 -10.51
CA SER A 37 -4.31 -7.41 -10.94
C SER A 37 -5.45 -8.02 -10.12
N PHE A 38 -5.84 -7.42 -8.99
CA PHE A 38 -7.04 -7.85 -8.26
C PHE A 38 -8.35 -7.52 -8.99
N ASN A 39 -8.29 -6.61 -9.97
CA ASN A 39 -9.34 -6.37 -10.96
C ASN A 39 -10.74 -6.15 -10.35
N CYS A 40 -10.82 -5.44 -9.21
CA CYS A 40 -12.09 -5.18 -8.53
C CYS A 40 -13.02 -4.35 -9.43
N ILE A 41 -14.24 -4.84 -9.67
CA ILE A 41 -15.15 -4.25 -10.68
C ILE A 41 -15.62 -2.84 -10.30
N TYR A 42 -15.60 -2.54 -9.00
CA TYR A 42 -16.02 -1.28 -8.40
C TYR A 42 -14.85 -0.28 -8.20
N CYS A 43 -13.62 -0.62 -8.62
CA CYS A 43 -12.44 0.12 -8.24
C CYS A 43 -12.46 1.57 -8.77
N TYR A 44 -12.34 2.56 -7.88
CA TYR A 44 -12.44 3.98 -8.21
C TYR A 44 -11.36 4.45 -9.21
N ILE A 45 -10.22 3.78 -9.28
CA ILE A 45 -9.13 4.11 -10.22
C ILE A 45 -9.54 3.93 -11.68
N ARG A 46 -10.66 3.21 -11.92
CA ARG A 46 -11.27 3.03 -13.23
C ARG A 46 -12.07 4.26 -13.68
N GLY A 47 -12.27 5.25 -12.81
CA GLY A 47 -13.19 6.35 -13.06
C GLY A 47 -14.58 5.80 -13.37
N SER A 48 -15.16 6.21 -14.51
CA SER A 48 -16.50 5.77 -14.93
C SER A 48 -16.57 4.37 -15.58
N LYS A 49 -15.44 3.64 -15.69
CA LYS A 49 -15.36 2.35 -16.40
C LYS A 49 -15.50 1.14 -15.47
N TYR A 50 -16.61 1.08 -14.74
CA TYR A 50 -16.91 -0.06 -13.86
C TYR A 50 -17.22 -1.32 -14.67
N GLY A 51 -16.80 -2.49 -14.18
CA GLY A 51 -17.11 -3.79 -14.81
C GLY A 51 -16.21 -4.24 -15.99
N GLU A 52 -15.28 -3.41 -16.47
CA GLU A 52 -14.35 -3.79 -17.56
C GLU A 52 -13.08 -4.52 -17.04
N ASN A 53 -12.54 -5.51 -17.77
CA ASN A 53 -11.28 -6.17 -17.37
C ASN A 53 -10.05 -5.37 -17.83
N MET A 54 -9.28 -4.83 -16.87
CA MET A 54 -8.09 -4.02 -17.12
C MET A 54 -6.76 -4.74 -16.82
N GLU A 55 -6.74 -6.07 -16.67
CA GLU A 55 -5.48 -6.84 -16.49
C GLU A 55 -4.41 -6.49 -17.55
N LYS A 56 -4.83 -6.02 -18.73
CA LYS A 56 -3.94 -5.64 -19.84
C LYS A 56 -3.11 -4.36 -19.61
N THR A 57 -3.27 -3.64 -18.50
CA THR A 57 -2.61 -2.34 -18.28
C THR A 57 -1.73 -2.28 -17.03
N LEU A 58 -1.23 -3.41 -16.53
CA LEU A 58 -0.31 -3.40 -15.39
C LEU A 58 1.06 -2.87 -15.83
N SER A 59 1.48 -1.77 -15.20
CA SER A 59 2.81 -1.19 -15.40
C SER A 59 3.56 -1.06 -14.08
N VAL A 60 4.89 -1.21 -14.16
CA VAL A 60 5.81 -1.11 -13.02
C VAL A 60 6.70 0.10 -13.23
N LYS A 61 6.76 0.98 -12.24
CA LYS A 61 7.65 2.14 -12.26
C LYS A 61 9.04 1.70 -11.77
N VAL A 62 9.86 1.19 -12.68
CA VAL A 62 11.12 0.51 -12.33
C VAL A 62 12.13 1.43 -11.63
N ASN A 63 12.08 2.73 -11.88
CA ASN A 63 12.92 3.73 -11.23
C ASN A 63 12.34 4.27 -9.90
N ALA A 64 11.26 3.67 -9.38
CA ALA A 64 10.64 4.07 -8.11
C ALA A 64 11.63 4.09 -6.91
N PRO A 65 12.53 3.10 -6.72
CA PRO A 65 13.45 3.12 -5.58
C PRO A 65 14.41 4.31 -5.62
N GLU A 66 15.04 4.57 -6.76
CA GLU A 66 15.97 5.70 -6.94
C GLU A 66 15.27 7.05 -6.68
N LEU A 67 14.07 7.22 -7.24
CA LEU A 67 13.27 8.43 -7.03
C LEU A 67 12.86 8.60 -5.57
N LEU A 68 12.38 7.52 -4.93
CA LEU A 68 11.92 7.57 -3.55
C LEU A 68 13.07 7.95 -2.63
N GLU A 69 14.24 7.34 -2.80
CA GLU A 69 15.43 7.65 -2.00
C GLU A 69 15.80 9.13 -2.12
N ARG A 70 15.89 9.65 -3.36
CA ARG A 70 16.19 11.06 -3.59
C ARG A 70 15.15 11.97 -2.93
N GLN A 71 13.86 11.65 -3.09
CA GLN A 71 12.76 12.47 -2.58
C GLN A 71 12.68 12.44 -1.04
N LEU A 72 12.77 11.28 -0.40
CA LEU A 72 12.77 11.16 1.07
C LEU A 72 14.01 11.76 1.69
N SER A 73 15.20 11.63 1.08
CA SER A 73 16.42 12.27 1.61
C SER A 73 16.29 13.80 1.70
N ARG A 74 15.54 14.41 0.78
CA ARG A 74 15.28 15.86 0.76
C ARG A 74 14.23 16.24 1.80
N ARG A 75 13.20 15.42 2.00
CA ARG A 75 12.15 15.66 3.00
C ARG A 75 12.70 15.49 4.42
N ALA A 76 13.45 14.41 4.67
CA ALA A 76 14.12 14.15 5.95
C ALA A 76 15.07 15.29 6.35
N ARG A 77 15.88 15.80 5.39
CA ARG A 77 16.77 16.97 5.61
C ARG A 77 16.04 18.25 6.01
N LYS A 78 14.74 18.35 5.69
CA LYS A 78 13.88 19.48 6.03
C LYS A 78 12.95 19.17 7.21
N GLU A 79 13.09 17.99 7.82
CA GLU A 79 12.21 17.51 8.87
C GLU A 79 10.72 17.45 8.47
N GLU A 80 10.44 17.28 7.17
CA GLU A 80 9.09 17.22 6.62
C GLU A 80 8.51 15.79 6.70
N TYR A 81 8.44 15.24 7.91
CA TYR A 81 7.88 13.90 8.17
C TYR A 81 6.36 13.89 8.02
N GLY A 82 5.84 12.74 7.59
CA GLY A 82 4.42 12.51 7.28
C GLY A 82 4.17 11.05 6.94
N ILE A 83 2.95 10.59 7.13
CA ILE A 83 2.57 9.20 6.87
C ILE A 83 2.51 8.97 5.36
N ILE A 84 3.17 7.90 4.89
CA ILE A 84 3.16 7.49 3.48
C ILE A 84 2.12 6.40 3.28
N ALA A 85 1.05 6.68 2.54
CA ALA A 85 0.17 5.65 2.00
C ALA A 85 0.88 4.93 0.85
N LEU A 86 1.31 3.70 1.11
CA LEU A 86 1.98 2.87 0.13
C LEU A 86 0.95 2.19 -0.78
N SER A 87 1.04 2.51 -2.06
CA SER A 87 0.13 2.06 -3.12
C SER A 87 -1.32 2.51 -2.92
N SER A 88 -1.55 3.75 -2.48
CA SER A 88 -2.88 4.31 -2.23
C SER A 88 -3.88 4.20 -3.38
N ALA A 89 -3.41 4.14 -4.64
CA ALA A 89 -4.23 3.99 -5.84
C ALA A 89 -3.99 2.65 -6.56
N THR A 90 -3.30 1.71 -5.92
CA THR A 90 -3.05 0.37 -6.47
C THR A 90 -3.08 -0.65 -5.34
N GLU A 91 -2.35 -1.77 -5.46
CA GLU A 91 -2.20 -2.76 -4.40
C GLU A 91 -0.71 -3.03 -4.22
N PRO A 92 -0.15 -2.85 -3.01
CA PRO A 92 1.29 -3.02 -2.79
C PRO A 92 1.74 -4.49 -2.89
N TYR A 93 0.83 -5.43 -2.68
CA TYR A 93 1.16 -6.85 -2.56
C TYR A 93 0.42 -7.73 -3.58
N MET A 94 0.33 -7.24 -4.83
CA MET A 94 -0.15 -8.03 -5.97
C MET A 94 0.71 -9.29 -6.20
N PRO A 95 0.21 -10.33 -6.88
CA PRO A 95 0.98 -11.57 -7.11
C PRO A 95 2.34 -11.36 -7.77
N ILE A 96 2.49 -10.33 -8.62
CA ILE A 96 3.79 -10.01 -9.23
C ILE A 96 4.86 -9.58 -8.22
N GLU A 97 4.44 -9.05 -7.06
CA GLU A 97 5.32 -8.60 -5.98
C GLU A 97 6.10 -9.76 -5.35
N GLU A 98 5.64 -11.01 -5.49
CA GLU A 98 6.42 -12.21 -5.09
C GLU A 98 7.78 -12.26 -5.79
N LYS A 99 7.82 -11.83 -7.06
CA LYS A 99 9.01 -11.84 -7.90
C LYS A 99 9.76 -10.51 -7.86
N LEU A 100 9.05 -9.39 -8.00
CA LEU A 100 9.69 -8.07 -8.13
C LEU A 100 10.28 -7.56 -6.82
N LYS A 101 9.65 -7.89 -5.68
CA LYS A 101 10.01 -7.37 -4.35
C LYS A 101 10.17 -5.84 -4.34
N LEU A 102 9.39 -5.13 -5.16
CA LEU A 102 9.52 -3.69 -5.31
C LEU A 102 9.00 -2.97 -4.07
N THR A 103 7.85 -3.40 -3.54
CA THR A 103 7.29 -2.91 -2.27
C THR A 103 8.30 -3.11 -1.15
N ARG A 104 8.95 -4.27 -1.06
CA ARG A 104 9.99 -4.53 -0.06
C ARG A 104 11.15 -3.53 -0.15
N LYS A 105 11.68 -3.29 -1.35
CA LYS A 105 12.75 -2.29 -1.59
C LYS A 105 12.33 -0.88 -1.18
N LEU A 106 11.07 -0.52 -1.41
CA LEU A 106 10.54 0.79 -1.00
C LEU A 106 10.42 0.87 0.53
N LEU A 107 10.00 -0.20 1.21
CA LEU A 107 9.98 -0.26 2.67
C LEU A 107 11.38 -0.12 3.28
N GLU A 108 12.41 -0.73 2.68
CA GLU A 108 13.81 -0.54 3.11
C GLU A 108 14.23 0.94 3.04
N ILE A 109 13.83 1.65 1.97
CA ILE A 109 14.10 3.08 1.81
C ILE A 109 13.29 3.93 2.80
N ILE A 110 12.00 3.62 2.99
CA ILE A 110 11.14 4.28 3.97
C ILE A 110 11.73 4.16 5.37
N LEU A 111 12.17 2.95 5.76
CA LEU A 111 12.84 2.66 7.01
C LEU A 111 14.14 3.46 7.15
N LYS A 112 14.99 3.47 6.12
CA LYS A 112 16.26 4.24 6.11
C LYS A 112 16.04 5.71 6.45
N TYR A 113 14.98 6.32 5.91
CA TYR A 113 14.64 7.72 6.13
C TYR A 113 13.62 7.94 7.26
N LYS A 114 13.23 6.88 7.98
CA LYS A 114 12.36 6.91 9.17
C LYS A 114 10.98 7.55 8.93
N PHE A 115 10.38 7.30 7.77
CA PHE A 115 9.00 7.74 7.52
C PHE A 115 8.00 6.69 8.02
N PRO A 116 6.88 7.10 8.64
CA PRO A 116 5.79 6.18 8.93
C PRO A 116 5.05 5.77 7.66
N VAL A 117 4.43 4.58 7.68
CA VAL A 117 3.75 3.99 6.53
C VAL A 117 2.34 3.52 6.88
N GLU A 118 1.41 3.79 5.98
CA GLU A 118 0.08 3.19 5.95
C GLU A 118 0.00 2.23 4.76
N ILE A 119 -0.59 1.06 4.99
CA ILE A 119 -0.80 0.02 3.99
C ILE A 119 -2.26 -0.43 4.05
N ALA A 120 -3.03 -0.06 3.04
CA ALA A 120 -4.31 -0.69 2.72
C ALA A 120 -4.10 -1.85 1.74
N THR A 121 -4.47 -3.07 2.13
CA THR A 121 -4.26 -4.26 1.29
C THR A 121 -5.42 -5.26 1.33
N LYS A 122 -5.57 -6.04 0.26
CA LYS A 122 -6.38 -7.27 0.24
C LYS A 122 -5.52 -8.54 0.27
N SER A 123 -4.19 -8.39 0.35
CA SER A 123 -3.25 -9.48 0.11
C SER A 123 -2.72 -10.13 1.37
N LYS A 124 -2.51 -11.44 1.32
CA LYS A 124 -1.75 -12.19 2.34
C LYS A 124 -0.24 -11.96 2.27
N LEU A 125 0.26 -11.44 1.14
CA LEU A 125 1.71 -11.31 0.90
C LEU A 125 2.36 -10.22 1.77
N VAL A 126 1.56 -9.34 2.41
CA VAL A 126 2.05 -8.42 3.46
C VAL A 126 2.79 -9.13 4.59
N LEU A 127 2.43 -10.40 4.88
CA LEU A 127 3.09 -11.20 5.91
C LEU A 127 4.58 -11.41 5.67
N ARG A 128 5.02 -11.33 4.40
CA ARG A 128 6.44 -11.47 4.01
C ARG A 128 7.32 -10.37 4.59
N ASP A 129 6.78 -9.15 4.66
CA ASP A 129 7.57 -7.94 4.96
C ASP A 129 7.29 -7.41 6.38
N LEU A 130 6.69 -8.23 7.25
CA LEU A 130 6.45 -7.86 8.65
C LEU A 130 7.74 -7.57 9.42
N ASP A 131 8.87 -8.13 9.00
CA ASP A 131 10.18 -7.81 9.58
C ASP A 131 10.52 -6.32 9.39
N LEU A 132 10.42 -5.80 8.15
CA LEU A 132 10.66 -4.39 7.85
C LEU A 132 9.56 -3.49 8.42
N LEU A 133 8.31 -3.92 8.35
CA LEU A 133 7.19 -3.15 8.87
C LEU A 133 7.27 -2.98 10.39
N LYS A 134 7.81 -3.97 11.11
CA LYS A 134 8.04 -3.87 12.55
C LYS A 134 9.13 -2.85 12.87
N GLU A 135 10.22 -2.86 12.11
CA GLU A 135 11.30 -1.89 12.23
C GLU A 135 10.82 -0.46 11.93
N ILE A 136 9.96 -0.28 10.93
CA ILE A 136 9.33 1.01 10.64
C ILE A 136 8.43 1.44 11.80
N ASP A 137 7.62 0.52 12.33
CA ASP A 137 6.70 0.80 13.44
C ASP A 137 7.42 1.41 14.64
N GLU A 138 8.63 0.93 14.92
CA GLU A 138 9.44 1.34 16.07
C GLU A 138 10.32 2.56 15.81
N LYS A 139 10.83 2.73 14.57
CA LYS A 139 11.86 3.73 14.26
C LYS A 139 11.34 4.95 13.51
N ALA A 140 10.12 4.92 12.98
CA ALA A 140 9.56 6.02 12.24
C ALA A 140 9.42 7.29 13.11
N ILE A 141 9.65 8.44 12.49
CA ILE A 141 9.43 9.74 13.10
C ILE A 141 8.00 10.16 12.76
N LEU A 142 7.11 10.07 13.74
CA LEU A 142 5.73 10.51 13.59
C LEU A 142 5.65 12.06 13.49
N PRO A 143 4.68 12.58 12.71
CA PRO A 143 4.35 14.01 12.72
C PRO A 143 4.03 14.52 14.13
N ASP A 144 4.45 15.75 14.44
CA ASP A 144 4.32 16.33 15.80
C ASP A 144 2.88 16.31 16.33
N ASP A 145 1.92 16.55 15.45
CA ASP A 145 0.49 16.56 15.78
C ASP A 145 -0.10 15.17 16.06
N LEU A 146 0.63 14.10 15.70
CA LEU A 146 0.25 12.71 15.95
C LEU A 146 1.05 12.03 17.06
N LYS A 147 2.24 12.53 17.45
CA LYS A 147 3.13 11.87 18.43
C LYS A 147 2.44 11.50 19.75
N SER A 148 1.46 12.29 20.19
CA SER A 148 0.70 12.04 21.42
C SER A 148 -0.51 11.12 21.24
N LYS A 149 -0.96 10.90 20.01
CA LYS A 149 -2.20 10.17 19.66
C LYS A 149 -1.92 8.81 19.03
N LEU A 150 -0.86 8.72 18.24
CA LEU A 150 -0.46 7.52 17.51
C LEU A 150 0.87 7.03 18.09
N LYS A 151 0.92 5.73 18.40
CA LYS A 151 2.12 5.06 18.96
C LYS A 151 2.80 4.12 17.96
N HIS A 152 2.35 4.15 16.71
CA HIS A 152 2.70 3.18 15.69
C HIS A 152 3.18 3.91 14.43
N GLY A 153 4.40 3.59 14.00
CA GLY A 153 4.95 4.02 12.72
C GLY A 153 4.36 3.26 11.53
N THR A 154 3.71 2.11 11.77
CA THR A 154 3.09 1.29 10.74
C THR A 154 1.61 1.07 11.02
N ILE A 155 0.78 1.39 10.03
CA ILE A 155 -0.67 1.12 10.03
C ILE A 155 -0.95 0.12 8.91
N ILE A 156 -1.63 -0.99 9.22
CA ILE A 156 -2.01 -2.02 8.22
C ILE A 156 -3.52 -2.20 8.23
N SER A 157 -4.20 -1.71 7.19
CA SER A 157 -5.64 -1.88 7.00
C SER A 157 -5.93 -2.98 5.97
N PHE A 158 -6.92 -3.82 6.26
CA PHE A 158 -7.38 -4.88 5.36
C PHE A 158 -8.71 -4.50 4.71
N SER A 159 -8.74 -4.40 3.39
CA SER A 159 -9.98 -4.08 2.69
C SER A 159 -10.90 -5.30 2.59
N ILE A 160 -12.10 -5.18 3.15
CA ILE A 160 -13.17 -6.16 3.07
C ILE A 160 -14.38 -5.48 2.44
N SER A 161 -14.90 -5.99 1.33
CA SER A 161 -16.15 -5.49 0.72
C SER A 161 -17.36 -6.31 1.15
N THR A 162 -17.17 -7.61 1.38
CA THR A 162 -18.19 -8.55 1.84
C THR A 162 -17.52 -9.78 2.46
N LEU A 163 -18.24 -10.51 3.31
CA LEU A 163 -17.84 -11.83 3.80
C LEU A 163 -18.46 -12.98 2.98
N ASP A 164 -19.40 -12.69 2.08
CA ASP A 164 -19.93 -13.69 1.14
C ASP A 164 -18.89 -13.99 0.06
N GLU A 165 -18.31 -15.19 0.08
CA GLU A 165 -17.30 -15.61 -0.89
C GLU A 165 -17.80 -15.59 -2.34
N LYS A 166 -19.09 -15.89 -2.59
CA LYS A 166 -19.66 -15.87 -3.94
C LYS A 166 -19.72 -14.45 -4.47
N LEU A 167 -20.18 -13.52 -3.63
CA LEU A 167 -20.23 -12.10 -3.99
C LEU A 167 -18.81 -11.52 -4.14
N ALA A 168 -17.90 -11.85 -3.22
CA ALA A 168 -16.50 -11.41 -3.30
C ALA A 168 -15.84 -11.86 -4.61
N LYS A 169 -16.09 -13.09 -5.05
CA LYS A 169 -15.55 -13.59 -6.33
C LYS A 169 -16.07 -12.81 -7.55
N ILE A 170 -17.30 -12.29 -7.50
CA ILE A 170 -17.85 -11.43 -8.55
C ILE A 170 -17.22 -10.04 -8.48
N LEU A 171 -17.17 -9.45 -7.28
CA LEU A 171 -16.72 -8.08 -7.09
C LEU A 171 -15.20 -7.91 -7.26
N GLU A 172 -14.43 -8.90 -6.84
CA GLU A 172 -12.97 -8.84 -6.65
C GLU A 172 -12.29 -10.12 -7.17
N PRO A 173 -12.46 -10.44 -8.46
CA PRO A 173 -12.14 -11.76 -9.02
C PRO A 173 -10.66 -12.17 -8.89
N GLY A 174 -9.74 -11.22 -8.79
CA GLY A 174 -8.31 -11.48 -8.63
C GLY A 174 -7.78 -11.35 -7.19
N ALA A 175 -8.63 -10.97 -6.23
CA ALA A 175 -8.21 -10.76 -4.85
C ALA A 175 -8.35 -12.07 -4.01
N PRO A 176 -7.57 -12.23 -2.93
CA PRO A 176 -7.74 -13.33 -1.97
C PRO A 176 -9.15 -13.37 -1.37
N LYS A 177 -9.59 -14.54 -0.89
CA LYS A 177 -10.91 -14.67 -0.28
C LYS A 177 -11.03 -13.77 0.96
N PRO A 178 -12.24 -13.29 1.32
CA PRO A 178 -12.45 -12.51 2.53
C PRO A 178 -11.88 -13.18 3.80
N ILE A 179 -12.05 -14.50 3.94
CA ILE A 179 -11.53 -15.25 5.08
C ILE A 179 -9.99 -15.23 5.14
N GLU A 180 -9.30 -15.37 4.00
CA GLU A 180 -7.83 -15.29 3.96
C GLU A 180 -7.32 -13.90 4.40
N ARG A 181 -8.08 -12.84 4.10
CA ARG A 181 -7.76 -11.47 4.53
C ARG A 181 -7.91 -11.32 6.05
N LEU A 182 -8.99 -11.87 6.62
CA LEU A 182 -9.21 -11.88 8.06
C LEU A 182 -8.13 -12.68 8.80
N GLU A 183 -7.78 -13.87 8.30
CA GLU A 183 -6.68 -14.67 8.83
C GLU A 183 -5.33 -13.94 8.76
N THR A 184 -5.10 -13.20 7.67
CA THR A 184 -3.89 -12.38 7.51
C THR A 184 -3.88 -11.26 8.54
N MET A 185 -5.01 -10.56 8.73
CA MET A 185 -5.16 -9.52 9.74
C MET A 185 -4.93 -10.07 11.15
N GLN A 186 -5.46 -11.26 11.45
CA GLN A 186 -5.24 -11.93 12.73
C GLN A 186 -3.75 -12.15 12.98
N LYS A 187 -2.99 -12.64 12.00
CA LYS A 187 -1.54 -12.83 12.13
C LYS A 187 -0.78 -11.51 12.35
N CYS A 188 -1.22 -10.43 11.71
CA CYS A 188 -0.68 -9.09 11.97
C CYS A 188 -0.97 -8.66 13.43
N LYS A 189 -2.19 -8.89 13.90
CA LYS A 189 -2.60 -8.55 15.27
C LYS A 189 -1.82 -9.35 16.33
N GLU A 190 -1.61 -10.64 16.11
CA GLU A 190 -0.81 -11.52 16.98
C GLU A 190 0.64 -11.03 17.10
N LYS A 191 1.16 -10.39 16.06
CA LYS A 191 2.48 -9.73 16.05
C LYS A 191 2.47 -8.28 16.56
N SER A 192 1.37 -7.86 17.18
CA SER A 192 1.17 -6.52 17.78
C SER A 192 1.21 -5.35 16.80
N PHE A 193 0.91 -5.58 15.51
CA PHE A 193 0.74 -4.48 14.56
C PHE A 193 -0.55 -3.70 14.83
N PHE A 194 -0.52 -2.40 14.56
CA PHE A 194 -1.72 -1.57 14.51
C PHE A 194 -2.47 -1.88 13.22
N THR A 195 -3.51 -2.70 13.35
CA THR A 195 -4.27 -3.22 12.21
C THR A 195 -5.77 -3.08 12.39
N GLY A 196 -6.49 -2.97 11.28
CA GLY A 196 -7.93 -2.82 11.25
C GLY A 196 -8.53 -3.18 9.90
N VAL A 197 -9.83 -2.97 9.76
CA VAL A 197 -10.59 -3.26 8.55
C VAL A 197 -11.00 -1.95 7.88
N SER A 198 -10.82 -1.89 6.56
CA SER A 198 -11.50 -0.91 5.71
C SER A 198 -12.70 -1.61 5.05
N PHE A 199 -13.90 -1.36 5.58
CA PHE A 199 -15.13 -1.94 5.03
C PHE A 199 -15.65 -1.07 3.87
N ILE A 200 -15.15 -1.32 2.67
CA ILE A 200 -15.34 -0.46 1.48
C ILE A 200 -15.32 -1.33 0.21
N PRO A 201 -16.23 -1.10 -0.77
CA PRO A 201 -17.35 -0.16 -0.75
C PRO A 201 -18.53 -0.69 0.08
N VAL A 202 -19.33 0.22 0.65
CA VAL A 202 -20.59 -0.06 1.36
C VAL A 202 -21.78 0.13 0.42
#